data_AF-A0A3M0XV62-F1
#
_entry.id   AF-A0A3M0XV62-F1
#
_cell.length_a   1.000
_cell.length_b   1.000
_cell.length_c   1.000
_cell.angle_alpha   90.00
_cell.angle_beta   90.00
_cell.angle_gamma   90.00
#
_symmetry.space_group_name_H-M   'P 1'
#
loop_
_entity.id
_entity.type
_entity.pdbx_description
1 polymer ?
#
loop_
_entity_poly.entity_id
_entity_poly.type
_entity_poly.pdbx_seq_one_letter_code
_entity_poly.pdbx_strand_id
1 'polypeptide(L)'
;PRPDRIASAPYNFIPLPEQVVTAVRDARDLPDHDRYYSDHHTGYFEVTLTTMSPMYVKCPLTREEFDLDEQNKDRHGREIDDRTRYTDRIKNTPDFFYTRNRNQPVIPGSSLRGMLRSVLEIVSYGKMQWVTDKNLFFRTVDNTAVGKHYRRRMTGKVETGFLRRTANGYVIKVCRMARVHRSKLGGNLYEGQGPNQTPCWHGKPCQWMPVWVRLSNNGRFVEEIRFERPSEQDEWGEGRLVITGNVPGKKKEFVFLPPDPDAEEIRVREELIERFHDDDQITQWQERAFPKDKPELGCRDRDGMLRRDPPEPGDPVFFLRENGQLTFFGRAQMFRLPYTKRPVDLVPPDLRRPEDIDYAEALFGFVRTRKELEDMKLRGVISEIPPQGDKRRAYAGRVFVTDAMLEEGQTDYWLSDEPITPKILATPKPTAFQHYLTQQEP
;
A
#
# COMPACT_ATOMS: atom_id res chain seq x y z
N PRO A 1 28.22 -1.25 -6.36
CA PRO A 1 28.08 -2.72 -6.38
C PRO A 1 29.45 -3.35 -6.55
N ARG A 2 29.86 -4.26 -5.65
CA ARG A 2 31.08 -5.03 -5.89
C ARG A 2 30.79 -6.07 -7.01
N PRO A 3 31.74 -6.40 -7.88
CA PRO A 3 31.52 -7.30 -9.03
C PRO A 3 31.01 -8.70 -8.65
N ASP A 4 31.31 -9.14 -7.43
CA ASP A 4 30.95 -10.42 -6.82
C ASP A 4 29.52 -10.45 -6.22
N ARG A 5 28.81 -9.32 -6.20
CA ARG A 5 27.42 -9.22 -5.75
C ARG A 5 26.49 -8.89 -6.91
N ILE A 6 26.39 -9.85 -7.83
CA ILE A 6 25.31 -9.88 -8.83
C ILE A 6 24.11 -10.55 -8.16
N ALA A 7 23.08 -9.79 -7.84
CA ALA A 7 21.78 -10.39 -7.55
C ALA A 7 21.24 -10.92 -8.88
N SER A 8 21.27 -12.23 -9.09
CA SER A 8 20.35 -12.85 -10.05
C SER A 8 18.95 -12.58 -9.51
N ALA A 9 18.13 -11.84 -10.27
CA ALA A 9 16.76 -11.57 -9.84
C ALA A 9 16.08 -12.93 -9.56
N PRO A 10 15.56 -13.16 -8.34
CA PRO A 10 14.98 -14.47 -8.00
C PRO A 10 13.59 -14.67 -8.65
N TYR A 11 13.15 -13.72 -9.47
CA TYR A 11 11.82 -13.69 -10.07
C TYR A 11 11.95 -13.86 -11.58
N ASN A 12 11.33 -14.92 -12.10
CA ASN A 12 11.10 -15.08 -13.53
C ASN A 12 9.86 -14.27 -13.90
N PHE A 13 9.98 -13.37 -14.89
CA PHE A 13 8.82 -12.72 -15.47
C PHE A 13 8.10 -13.72 -16.37
N ILE A 14 6.83 -13.96 -16.09
CA ILE A 14 5.97 -14.80 -16.92
C ILE A 14 5.26 -13.86 -17.91
N PRO A 15 5.37 -14.09 -19.23
CA PRO A 15 4.63 -13.30 -20.20
C PRO A 15 3.12 -13.46 -19.99
N LEU A 16 2.35 -12.48 -20.44
CA LEU A 16 0.90 -12.64 -20.53
C LEU A 16 0.58 -13.77 -21.54
N PRO A 17 -0.51 -14.53 -21.33
CA PRO A 17 -0.93 -15.52 -22.31
C PRO A 17 -1.25 -14.85 -23.65
N GLU A 18 -0.93 -15.50 -24.78
CA GLU A 18 -1.19 -14.94 -26.11
C GLU A 18 -2.69 -14.83 -26.42
N GLN A 19 -3.51 -15.67 -25.78
CA GLN A 19 -4.96 -15.70 -25.90
C GLN A 19 -5.57 -16.32 -24.64
N VAL A 20 -6.87 -16.11 -24.42
CA VAL A 20 -7.64 -16.84 -23.41
C VAL A 20 -8.27 -18.06 -24.05
N VAL A 21 -8.04 -19.25 -23.50
CA VAL A 21 -8.71 -20.47 -23.95
C VAL A 21 -9.95 -20.69 -23.11
N THR A 22 -11.11 -20.51 -23.73
CA THR A 22 -12.42 -20.67 -23.07
C THR A 22 -12.79 -22.15 -22.96
N ALA A 23 -13.24 -22.57 -21.78
CA ALA A 23 -13.75 -23.92 -21.54
C ALA A 23 -15.15 -24.14 -22.15
N VAL A 24 -15.96 -23.08 -22.23
CA VAL A 24 -17.31 -23.09 -22.79
C VAL A 24 -17.54 -21.85 -23.65
N ARG A 25 -18.51 -21.90 -24.57
CA ARG A 25 -18.85 -20.75 -25.42
C ARG A 25 -19.75 -19.75 -24.69
N ASP A 26 -20.66 -20.25 -23.86
CA ASP A 26 -21.55 -19.44 -23.03
C ASP A 26 -21.60 -20.01 -21.60
N ALA A 27 -21.80 -19.14 -20.61
CA ALA A 27 -21.95 -19.57 -19.22
C ALA A 27 -23.09 -20.57 -19.00
N ARG A 28 -24.13 -20.54 -19.86
CA ARG A 28 -25.25 -21.48 -19.84
C ARG A 28 -24.84 -22.90 -20.18
N ASP A 29 -23.76 -23.08 -20.93
CA ASP A 29 -23.23 -24.38 -21.35
C ASP A 29 -22.46 -25.07 -20.22
N LEU A 30 -22.13 -24.37 -19.13
CA LEU A 30 -21.57 -25.00 -17.94
C LEU A 30 -22.57 -26.03 -17.38
N PRO A 31 -22.12 -27.17 -16.83
CA PRO A 31 -23.05 -28.14 -16.25
C PRO A 31 -23.88 -27.55 -15.09
N ASP A 32 -25.06 -28.11 -14.81
CA ASP A 32 -25.93 -27.78 -13.67
C ASP A 32 -25.52 -28.53 -12.41
N HIS A 33 -25.80 -27.98 -11.24
CA HIS A 33 -25.43 -28.56 -9.94
C HIS A 33 -26.51 -29.48 -9.35
N ASP A 34 -27.62 -29.68 -10.05
CA ASP A 34 -28.80 -30.42 -9.59
C ASP A 34 -28.90 -31.85 -10.16
N ARG A 35 -27.95 -32.26 -11.02
CA ARG A 35 -27.94 -33.59 -11.65
C ARG A 35 -26.54 -34.10 -11.97
N TYR A 36 -26.45 -35.42 -12.10
CA TYR A 36 -25.31 -36.09 -12.71
C TYR A 36 -25.56 -36.29 -14.21
N TYR A 37 -24.50 -36.15 -15.00
CA TYR A 37 -24.53 -36.33 -16.45
C TYR A 37 -23.85 -37.66 -16.79
N SER A 38 -24.49 -38.49 -17.62
CA SER A 38 -23.99 -39.85 -17.91
C SER A 38 -22.70 -39.87 -18.73
N ASP A 39 -22.41 -38.79 -19.44
CA ASP A 39 -21.21 -38.57 -20.25
C ASP A 39 -20.10 -37.80 -19.49
N HIS A 40 -20.32 -37.45 -18.22
CA HIS A 40 -19.34 -36.75 -17.39
C HIS A 40 -18.78 -37.67 -16.30
N HIS A 41 -17.55 -37.40 -15.89
CA HIS A 41 -16.92 -38.09 -14.77
C HIS A 41 -17.26 -37.40 -13.44
N THR A 42 -17.55 -38.21 -12.42
CA THR A 42 -17.73 -37.79 -11.03
C THR A 42 -16.94 -38.74 -10.14
N GLY A 43 -16.28 -38.21 -9.11
CA GLY A 43 -15.52 -39.02 -8.17
C GLY A 43 -14.66 -38.15 -7.26
N TYR A 44 -13.69 -38.80 -6.61
CA TYR A 44 -12.70 -38.15 -5.77
C TYR A 44 -11.31 -38.72 -6.09
N PHE A 45 -10.29 -37.91 -5.82
CA PHE A 45 -8.90 -38.35 -5.83
C PHE A 45 -8.42 -38.42 -4.38
N GLU A 46 -7.92 -39.58 -3.99
CA GLU A 46 -7.17 -39.74 -2.75
C GLU A 46 -5.68 -39.59 -3.10
N VAL A 47 -5.02 -38.62 -2.48
CA VAL A 47 -3.67 -38.18 -2.88
C VAL A 47 -2.77 -38.17 -1.67
N THR A 48 -1.71 -38.99 -1.71
CA THR A 48 -0.58 -38.88 -0.78
C THR A 48 0.42 -37.86 -1.32
N LEU A 49 0.80 -36.89 -0.48
CA LEU A 49 1.79 -35.87 -0.81
C LEU A 49 3.08 -36.13 -0.03
N THR A 50 4.23 -36.08 -0.73
CA THR A 50 5.55 -36.18 -0.11
C THR A 50 6.24 -34.82 -0.10
N THR A 51 6.67 -34.35 1.07
CA THR A 51 7.45 -33.12 1.23
C THR A 51 8.89 -33.33 0.73
N MET A 52 9.17 -32.96 -0.52
CA MET A 52 10.51 -33.07 -1.11
C MET A 52 11.54 -32.05 -0.58
N SER A 53 11.06 -30.98 0.05
CA SER A 53 11.86 -29.96 0.72
C SER A 53 11.15 -29.53 2.01
N PRO A 54 11.86 -28.97 2.99
CA PRO A 54 11.21 -28.40 4.16
C PRO A 54 10.11 -27.41 3.77
N MET A 55 8.92 -27.61 4.30
CA MET A 55 7.74 -26.82 4.01
C MET A 55 7.28 -26.10 5.26
N TYR A 56 6.79 -24.87 5.11
CA TYR A 56 6.19 -24.11 6.18
C TYR A 56 4.89 -23.47 5.69
N VAL A 57 3.77 -23.79 6.33
CA VAL A 57 2.48 -23.14 6.10
C VAL A 57 2.09 -22.42 7.37
N LYS A 58 2.07 -21.10 7.34
CA LYS A 58 1.86 -20.26 8.52
C LYS A 58 0.41 -20.35 9.06
N CYS A 59 0.27 -20.42 10.37
CA CYS A 59 -1.01 -20.31 11.07
C CYS A 59 -1.48 -18.84 11.13
N PRO A 60 -2.79 -18.57 10.98
CA PRO A 60 -3.38 -17.29 11.35
C PRO A 60 -3.14 -16.97 12.83
N LEU A 61 -3.16 -15.69 13.17
CA LEU A 61 -3.14 -15.26 14.56
C LEU A 61 -4.45 -15.62 15.24
N THR A 62 -4.38 -16.03 16.50
CA THR A 62 -5.56 -16.06 17.36
C THR A 62 -6.12 -14.64 17.56
N ARG A 63 -7.36 -14.53 18.03
CA ARG A 63 -7.97 -13.22 18.28
C ARG A 63 -7.17 -12.39 19.28
N GLU A 64 -6.71 -13.02 20.35
CA GLU A 64 -5.91 -12.37 21.39
C GLU A 64 -4.57 -11.87 20.85
N GLU A 65 -3.88 -12.69 20.05
CA GLU A 65 -2.65 -12.30 19.37
C GLU A 65 -2.86 -11.15 18.40
N PHE A 66 -3.93 -11.18 17.61
CA PHE A 66 -4.29 -10.10 16.71
C PHE A 66 -4.54 -8.79 17.47
N ASP A 67 -5.31 -8.83 18.55
CA ASP A 67 -5.63 -7.65 19.36
C ASP A 67 -4.38 -7.05 20.04
N LEU A 68 -3.43 -7.89 20.47
CA LEU A 68 -2.13 -7.44 20.99
C LEU A 68 -1.26 -6.79 19.90
N ASP A 69 -1.24 -7.39 18.71
CA ASP A 69 -0.48 -6.87 17.58
C ASP A 69 -1.01 -5.51 17.09
N GLU A 70 -2.34 -5.34 17.04
CA GLU A 70 -3.00 -4.06 16.74
C GLU A 70 -2.71 -2.98 17.80
N GLN A 71 -2.46 -3.40 19.05
CA GLN A 71 -2.01 -2.51 20.14
C GLN A 71 -0.49 -2.26 20.12
N ASN A 72 0.23 -2.72 19.09
CA ASN A 72 1.69 -2.65 18.98
C ASN A 72 2.39 -3.27 20.22
N LYS A 73 1.87 -4.41 20.69
CA LYS A 73 2.44 -5.20 21.80
C LYS A 73 3.03 -6.52 21.32
N ASP A 74 4.04 -6.99 22.05
CA ASP A 74 4.67 -8.29 21.85
C ASP A 74 3.81 -9.43 22.43
N ARG A 75 4.24 -10.69 22.22
CA ARG A 75 3.53 -11.88 22.73
C ARG A 75 3.43 -11.96 24.26
N HIS A 76 4.15 -11.10 24.98
CA HIS A 76 4.12 -10.98 26.43
C HIS A 76 3.29 -9.77 26.89
N GLY A 77 2.61 -9.08 25.97
CA GLY A 77 1.78 -7.91 26.26
C GLY A 77 2.56 -6.62 26.50
N ARG A 78 3.85 -6.57 26.17
CA ARG A 78 4.72 -5.40 26.35
C ARG A 78 4.76 -4.57 25.06
N GLU A 79 4.88 -3.25 25.16
CA GLU A 79 5.01 -2.40 23.98
C GLU A 79 6.24 -2.79 23.14
N ILE A 80 6.06 -2.83 21.82
CA ILE A 80 7.14 -3.14 20.88
C ILE A 80 8.06 -1.93 20.73
N ASP A 81 9.35 -2.17 20.97
CA ASP A 81 10.43 -1.21 20.78
C ASP A 81 11.58 -1.81 19.93
N ASP A 82 12.67 -1.06 19.78
CA ASP A 82 13.87 -1.48 19.05
C ASP A 82 14.63 -2.64 19.73
N ARG A 83 14.34 -2.93 21.00
CA ARG A 83 14.96 -4.02 21.79
C ARG A 83 14.13 -5.31 21.76
N THR A 84 12.88 -5.22 21.35
CA THR A 84 11.97 -6.36 21.24
C THR A 84 12.55 -7.38 20.26
N ARG A 85 12.79 -8.60 20.75
CA ARG A 85 13.36 -9.68 19.93
C ARG A 85 12.44 -9.96 18.75
N TYR A 86 13.03 -10.29 17.61
CA TYR A 86 12.28 -10.64 16.40
C TYR A 86 11.25 -11.74 16.67
N THR A 87 11.61 -12.74 17.47
CA THR A 87 10.78 -13.89 17.86
C THR A 87 9.73 -13.57 18.93
N ASP A 88 9.81 -12.42 19.61
CA ASP A 88 8.78 -12.00 20.57
C ASP A 88 7.65 -11.22 19.89
N ARG A 89 7.86 -10.75 18.65
CA ARG A 89 6.82 -10.08 17.86
C ARG A 89 5.80 -11.11 17.41
N ILE A 90 4.52 -10.84 17.67
CA ILE A 90 3.41 -11.75 17.40
C ILE A 90 3.32 -12.17 15.93
N LYS A 91 3.55 -11.24 14.98
CA LYS A 91 3.59 -11.57 13.54
C LYS A 91 4.64 -12.62 13.17
N ASN A 92 5.64 -12.85 14.03
CA ASN A 92 6.73 -13.77 13.80
C ASN A 92 6.59 -15.06 14.62
N THR A 93 5.45 -15.32 15.25
CA THR A 93 5.17 -16.63 15.83
C THR A 93 5.28 -17.70 14.72
N PRO A 94 6.13 -18.73 14.89
CA PRO A 94 6.45 -19.70 13.83
C PRO A 94 5.45 -20.87 13.77
N ASP A 95 4.17 -20.61 14.11
CA ASP A 95 3.18 -21.68 14.15
C ASP A 95 2.82 -22.16 12.77
N PHE A 96 2.85 -23.49 12.62
CA PHE A 96 2.29 -24.17 11.47
C PHE A 96 0.78 -24.12 11.52
N PHE A 97 0.14 -24.08 10.36
CA PHE A 97 -1.32 -24.15 10.29
C PHE A 97 -1.82 -25.49 10.87
N TYR A 98 -2.84 -25.42 11.72
CA TYR A 98 -3.54 -26.57 12.28
C TYR A 98 -5.03 -26.28 12.38
N THR A 99 -5.85 -27.33 12.48
CA THR A 99 -7.30 -27.19 12.66
C THR A 99 -7.74 -27.45 14.10
N ARG A 100 -7.25 -28.54 14.71
CA ARG A 100 -7.66 -28.99 16.05
C ARG A 100 -6.51 -29.10 17.03
N ASN A 101 -5.35 -29.54 16.56
CA ASN A 101 -4.19 -29.82 17.40
C ASN A 101 -2.95 -29.15 16.80
N ARG A 102 -2.34 -28.25 17.57
CA ARG A 102 -1.12 -27.51 17.18
C ARG A 102 0.06 -28.44 16.86
N ASN A 103 0.09 -29.62 17.45
CA ASN A 103 1.12 -30.63 17.20
C ASN A 103 0.80 -31.53 15.99
N GLN A 104 -0.34 -31.33 15.32
CA GLN A 104 -0.70 -32.03 14.09
C GLN A 104 -0.94 -30.99 13.00
N PRO A 105 0.15 -30.46 12.39
CA PRO A 105 0.03 -29.48 11.34
C PRO A 105 -0.71 -30.09 10.13
N VAL A 106 -1.42 -29.24 9.40
CA VAL A 106 -2.10 -29.63 8.16
C VAL A 106 -1.74 -28.64 7.05
N ILE A 107 -1.75 -29.12 5.82
CA ILE A 107 -1.75 -28.22 4.66
C ILE A 107 -3.23 -27.89 4.39
N PRO A 108 -3.64 -26.61 4.52
CA PRO A 108 -5.03 -26.24 4.31
C PRO A 108 -5.50 -26.60 2.91
N GLY A 109 -6.71 -27.14 2.80
CA GLY A 109 -7.36 -27.41 1.52
C GLY A 109 -7.54 -26.13 0.70
N SER A 110 -7.69 -24.98 1.36
CA SER A 110 -7.71 -23.66 0.72
C SER A 110 -6.37 -23.29 0.06
N SER A 111 -5.25 -23.61 0.71
CA SER A 111 -3.90 -23.40 0.15
C SER A 111 -3.65 -24.31 -1.05
N LEU A 112 -4.01 -25.59 -0.94
CA LEU A 112 -3.92 -26.55 -2.05
C LEU A 112 -4.83 -26.14 -3.22
N ARG A 113 -6.07 -25.76 -2.94
CA ARG A 113 -7.03 -25.24 -3.93
C ARG A 113 -6.47 -24.01 -4.64
N GLY A 114 -5.90 -23.06 -3.89
CA GLY A 114 -5.29 -21.86 -4.44
C GLY A 114 -4.11 -22.19 -5.35
N MET A 115 -3.21 -23.06 -4.90
CA MET A 115 -2.07 -23.54 -5.70
C MET A 115 -2.54 -24.23 -7.01
N LEU A 116 -3.49 -25.17 -6.92
CA LEU A 116 -4.04 -25.87 -8.07
C LEU A 116 -4.70 -24.90 -9.05
N ARG A 117 -5.47 -23.93 -8.55
CA ARG A 117 -6.08 -22.89 -9.37
C ARG A 117 -5.02 -22.10 -10.12
N SER A 118 -3.99 -21.60 -9.43
CA SER A 118 -2.92 -20.81 -10.07
C SER A 118 -2.17 -21.61 -11.14
N VAL A 119 -1.84 -22.89 -10.87
CA VAL A 119 -1.19 -23.75 -11.85
C VAL A 119 -2.09 -23.94 -13.07
N LEU A 120 -3.38 -24.22 -12.86
CA LEU A 120 -4.34 -24.36 -13.95
C LEU A 120 -4.52 -23.07 -14.75
N GLU A 121 -4.65 -21.91 -14.11
CA GLU A 121 -4.69 -20.61 -14.78
C GLU A 121 -3.46 -20.42 -15.70
N ILE A 122 -2.27 -20.85 -15.28
CA ILE A 122 -1.06 -20.77 -16.10
C ILE A 122 -1.08 -21.77 -17.26
N VAL A 123 -1.27 -23.07 -16.99
CA VAL A 123 -1.11 -24.12 -18.03
C VAL A 123 -2.28 -24.18 -19.02
N SER A 124 -3.43 -23.60 -18.67
CA SER A 124 -4.64 -23.60 -19.50
C SER A 124 -4.95 -22.26 -20.16
N TYR A 125 -3.98 -21.32 -20.17
CA TYR A 125 -4.16 -20.00 -20.79
C TYR A 125 -5.37 -19.25 -20.19
N GLY A 126 -5.45 -19.26 -18.85
CA GLY A 126 -6.48 -18.58 -18.09
C GLY A 126 -6.39 -17.06 -18.21
N LYS A 127 -7.49 -16.39 -17.92
CA LYS A 127 -7.58 -14.94 -18.07
C LYS A 127 -6.82 -14.18 -16.98
N MET A 128 -6.29 -13.02 -17.36
CA MET A 128 -5.55 -12.12 -16.47
C MET A 128 -6.49 -11.22 -15.68
N GLN A 129 -7.07 -11.79 -14.62
CA GLN A 129 -8.07 -11.13 -13.77
C GLN A 129 -7.50 -10.48 -12.50
N TRP A 130 -6.44 -11.06 -11.92
CA TRP A 130 -5.89 -10.64 -10.62
C TRP A 130 -4.85 -9.52 -10.75
N VAL A 131 -5.26 -8.40 -11.32
CA VAL A 131 -4.38 -7.25 -11.59
C VAL A 131 -4.96 -6.01 -10.93
N THR A 132 -4.13 -5.29 -10.19
CA THR A 132 -4.59 -4.08 -9.47
C THR A 132 -5.08 -3.01 -10.44
N ASP A 133 -6.24 -2.45 -10.12
CA ASP A 133 -6.86 -1.31 -10.79
C ASP A 133 -6.59 0.02 -10.08
N LYS A 134 -5.60 0.04 -9.19
CA LYS A 134 -5.08 1.24 -8.55
C LYS A 134 -3.80 1.70 -9.24
N ASN A 135 -3.61 3.01 -9.36
CA ASN A 135 -2.33 3.54 -9.80
C ASN A 135 -1.26 3.17 -8.75
N LEU A 136 -0.06 2.79 -9.17
CA LEU A 136 1.03 2.63 -8.23
C LEU A 136 1.67 3.99 -7.94
N PHE A 137 2.42 4.09 -6.85
CA PHE A 137 3.19 5.30 -6.53
C PHE A 137 4.68 5.13 -6.83
N PHE A 138 5.33 6.22 -7.25
CA PHE A 138 6.78 6.26 -7.42
C PHE A 138 7.43 7.51 -6.84
N ARG A 139 8.68 7.33 -6.41
CA ARG A 139 9.60 8.40 -6.06
C ARG A 139 11.01 7.85 -6.23
N THR A 140 11.71 8.36 -7.22
CA THR A 140 13.16 8.16 -7.33
C THR A 140 13.83 9.46 -7.76
N VAL A 141 15.00 9.72 -7.20
CA VAL A 141 15.83 10.89 -7.48
C VAL A 141 17.20 10.50 -8.03
N ASP A 142 17.34 9.24 -8.45
CA ASP A 142 18.55 8.72 -9.08
C ASP A 142 18.71 9.26 -10.53
N ASN A 143 19.70 8.70 -11.23
CA ASN A 143 20.03 9.08 -12.61
C ASN A 143 19.35 8.19 -13.67
N THR A 144 18.41 7.32 -13.29
CA THR A 144 17.60 6.54 -14.23
C THR A 144 16.63 7.43 -15.00
N ALA A 145 16.00 6.89 -16.05
CA ALA A 145 14.95 7.61 -16.78
C ALA A 145 13.78 7.99 -15.85
N VAL A 146 13.34 7.08 -14.97
CA VAL A 146 12.31 7.36 -13.93
C VAL A 146 12.75 8.50 -13.02
N GLY A 147 14.02 8.49 -12.58
CA GLY A 147 14.56 9.53 -11.70
C GLY A 147 14.65 10.90 -12.36
N LYS A 148 15.00 10.93 -13.66
CA LYS A 148 14.98 12.15 -14.48
C LYS A 148 13.55 12.65 -14.72
N HIS A 149 12.61 11.75 -15.01
CA HIS A 149 11.18 12.07 -15.18
C HIS A 149 10.62 12.69 -13.90
N TYR A 150 10.81 12.02 -12.77
CA TYR A 150 10.33 12.49 -11.46
C TYR A 150 10.92 13.86 -11.10
N ARG A 151 12.24 14.06 -11.25
CA ARG A 151 12.88 15.36 -11.00
C ARG A 151 12.30 16.47 -11.88
N ARG A 152 12.05 16.21 -13.16
CA ARG A 152 11.45 17.18 -14.10
C ARG A 152 10.05 17.63 -13.68
N ARG A 153 9.28 16.75 -13.02
CA ARG A 153 7.94 17.05 -12.51
C ARG A 153 7.97 17.78 -11.17
N MET A 154 8.93 17.47 -10.31
CA MET A 154 8.97 18.02 -8.94
C MET A 154 9.81 19.29 -8.80
N THR A 155 11.00 19.35 -9.40
CA THR A 155 11.96 20.42 -9.15
C THR A 155 11.44 21.76 -9.66
N GLY A 156 11.27 22.71 -8.74
CA GLY A 156 10.80 24.08 -9.05
C GLY A 156 9.30 24.22 -9.32
N LYS A 157 8.52 23.13 -9.20
CA LYS A 157 7.08 23.11 -9.54
C LYS A 157 6.17 22.80 -8.34
N VAL A 158 6.74 22.32 -7.23
CA VAL A 158 5.98 22.01 -6.03
C VAL A 158 5.65 23.29 -5.27
N GLU A 159 4.36 23.44 -4.97
CA GLU A 159 3.77 24.54 -4.25
C GLU A 159 3.42 24.13 -2.81
N THR A 160 2.99 25.11 -2.01
CA THR A 160 2.70 24.94 -0.59
C THR A 160 1.33 25.49 -0.25
N GLY A 161 0.65 24.86 0.69
CA GLY A 161 -0.64 25.34 1.17
C GLY A 161 -1.04 24.68 2.48
N PHE A 162 -2.19 25.07 3.00
CA PHE A 162 -2.81 24.45 4.16
C PHE A 162 -4.05 23.68 3.73
N LEU A 163 -4.05 22.38 4.00
CA LEU A 163 -5.16 21.49 3.76
C LEU A 163 -6.15 21.57 4.92
N ARG A 164 -7.40 21.90 4.63
CA ARG A 164 -8.49 21.93 5.63
C ARG A 164 -9.73 21.21 5.10
N ARG A 165 -10.54 20.72 6.03
CA ARG A 165 -11.82 20.10 5.72
C ARG A 165 -12.91 21.16 5.78
N THR A 166 -13.76 21.21 4.75
CA THR A 166 -14.93 22.09 4.68
C THR A 166 -16.20 21.23 4.63
N ALA A 167 -17.37 21.86 4.70
CA ALA A 167 -18.65 21.17 4.52
C ALA A 167 -18.75 20.45 3.15
N ASN A 168 -18.03 20.93 2.13
CA ASN A 168 -18.10 20.44 0.76
C ASN A 168 -16.91 19.55 0.35
N GLY A 169 -16.13 19.06 1.33
CA GLY A 169 -14.93 18.26 1.12
C GLY A 169 -13.64 19.00 1.49
N TYR A 170 -12.51 18.55 0.96
CA TYR A 170 -11.20 19.10 1.29
C TYR A 170 -10.78 20.23 0.34
N VAL A 171 -10.12 21.26 0.90
CA VAL A 171 -9.51 22.36 0.13
C VAL A 171 -8.09 22.61 0.59
N ILE A 172 -7.22 22.99 -0.33
CA ILE A 172 -5.87 23.50 -0.04
C ILE A 172 -5.91 25.00 -0.25
N LYS A 173 -5.73 25.78 0.83
CA LYS A 173 -5.53 27.23 0.73
C LYS A 173 -4.06 27.51 0.46
N VAL A 174 -3.76 28.09 -0.70
CA VAL A 174 -2.39 28.30 -1.19
C VAL A 174 -1.64 29.25 -0.26
N CYS A 175 -0.38 28.93 0.05
CA CYS A 175 0.46 29.78 0.89
C CYS A 175 1.89 29.86 0.37
N ARG A 176 2.60 30.90 0.78
CA ARG A 176 4.02 31.06 0.51
C ARG A 176 4.84 30.26 1.53
N MET A 177 6.00 29.75 1.11
CA MET A 177 6.98 29.15 2.02
C MET A 177 8.31 29.89 1.99
N ALA A 178 8.98 29.93 3.15
CA ALA A 178 10.37 30.32 3.31
C ALA A 178 11.22 29.13 3.77
N ARG A 179 12.53 29.16 3.50
CA ARG A 179 13.48 28.15 3.97
C ARG A 179 14.29 28.66 5.16
N VAL A 180 14.35 27.86 6.22
CA VAL A 180 15.12 28.15 7.43
C VAL A 180 16.31 27.20 7.55
N HIS A 181 17.50 27.74 7.83
CA HIS A 181 18.67 26.91 8.10
C HIS A 181 18.55 26.22 9.45
N ARG A 182 18.91 24.93 9.53
CA ARG A 182 18.87 24.15 10.78
C ARG A 182 19.72 24.78 11.90
N SER A 183 20.83 25.42 11.54
CA SER A 183 21.67 26.16 12.50
C SER A 183 20.95 27.31 13.21
N LYS A 184 19.86 27.83 12.63
CA LYS A 184 19.03 28.88 13.26
C LYS A 184 17.93 28.33 14.16
N LEU A 185 17.55 27.06 13.98
CA LEU A 185 16.50 26.44 14.77
C LEU A 185 17.02 26.02 16.15
N GLY A 186 18.30 25.65 16.24
CA GLY A 186 18.84 25.05 17.45
C GLY A 186 18.11 23.76 17.85
N GLY A 187 18.47 23.21 19.02
CA GLY A 187 17.79 22.07 19.62
C GLY A 187 17.78 20.78 18.79
N ASN A 188 17.02 19.79 19.26
CA ASN A 188 16.83 18.51 18.60
C ASN A 188 15.55 18.53 17.75
N LEU A 189 15.70 18.57 16.43
CA LEU A 189 14.58 18.55 15.48
C LEU A 189 13.96 17.17 15.28
N TYR A 190 14.72 16.12 15.61
CA TYR A 190 14.38 14.74 15.33
C TYR A 190 14.56 13.87 16.55
N GLU A 191 13.72 12.84 16.65
CA GLU A 191 13.76 11.80 17.67
C GLU A 191 13.94 10.42 17.04
N GLY A 192 14.34 9.45 17.88
CA GLY A 192 14.66 8.09 17.45
C GLY A 192 16.06 7.92 16.85
N GLN A 193 16.34 6.69 16.41
CA GLN A 193 17.64 6.28 15.86
C GLN A 193 17.66 6.38 14.32
N GLY A 194 18.83 6.76 13.77
CA GLY A 194 19.06 6.77 12.33
C GLY A 194 18.94 5.36 11.71
N PRO A 195 18.57 5.22 10.43
CA PRO A 195 18.29 6.25 9.42
C PRO A 195 16.85 6.79 9.41
N ASN A 196 15.98 6.34 10.33
CA ASN A 196 14.54 6.56 10.26
C ASN A 196 14.02 7.53 11.34
N GLN A 197 14.81 8.54 11.68
CA GLN A 197 14.40 9.53 12.67
C GLN A 197 13.15 10.31 12.22
N THR A 198 12.28 10.62 13.16
CA THR A 198 11.02 11.34 12.94
C THR A 198 11.10 12.75 13.53
N PRO A 199 10.32 13.72 13.04
CA PRO A 199 10.26 15.05 13.64
C PRO A 199 9.75 14.99 15.08
N CYS A 200 10.35 15.78 15.98
CA CYS A 200 9.83 15.94 17.34
C CYS A 200 8.47 16.64 17.31
N TRP A 201 7.49 16.14 18.06
CA TRP A 201 6.18 16.79 18.24
C TRP A 201 6.08 17.65 19.50
N HIS A 202 7.10 17.61 20.38
CA HIS A 202 7.16 18.39 21.61
C HIS A 202 8.52 19.09 21.75
N GLY A 203 8.59 20.06 22.65
CA GLY A 203 9.76 20.91 22.84
C GLY A 203 9.82 22.06 21.83
N LYS A 204 10.91 22.84 21.89
CA LYS A 204 11.18 23.94 20.96
C LYS A 204 12.56 23.69 20.35
N PRO A 205 12.69 23.55 19.01
CA PRO A 205 11.65 23.52 17.97
C PRO A 205 10.88 22.17 17.90
N CYS A 206 9.62 22.21 17.47
CA CYS A 206 8.86 20.99 17.13
C CYS A 206 8.01 21.15 15.85
N GLN A 207 7.50 20.02 15.35
CA GLN A 207 6.70 19.94 14.14
C GLN A 207 5.42 20.77 14.23
N TRP A 208 5.17 21.61 13.23
CA TRP A 208 3.99 22.47 13.10
C TRP A 208 3.79 23.48 14.23
N MET A 209 4.86 23.80 14.96
CA MET A 209 4.89 24.91 15.90
C MET A 209 4.68 26.26 15.18
N PRO A 210 3.85 27.18 15.73
CA PRO A 210 3.87 28.59 15.33
C PRO A 210 5.24 29.21 15.59
N VAL A 211 5.75 29.96 14.62
CA VAL A 211 7.05 30.66 14.71
C VAL A 211 6.90 32.08 14.19
N TRP A 212 7.75 32.97 14.68
CA TRP A 212 7.84 34.35 14.22
C TRP A 212 9.15 34.52 13.46
N VAL A 213 9.06 34.99 12.22
CA VAL A 213 10.22 35.06 11.31
C VAL A 213 10.41 36.46 10.74
N ARG A 214 11.68 36.85 10.61
CA ARG A 214 12.11 37.94 9.72
C ARG A 214 12.64 37.31 8.44
N LEU A 215 12.09 37.72 7.31
CA LEU A 215 12.44 37.17 6.00
C LEU A 215 13.52 38.02 5.33
N SER A 216 14.36 37.37 4.54
CA SER A 216 15.28 38.07 3.63
C SER A 216 14.51 38.90 2.61
N ASN A 217 15.15 39.91 2.01
CA ASN A 217 14.55 40.81 1.01
C ASN A 217 13.77 40.13 -0.13
N ASN A 218 14.18 38.93 -0.56
CA ASN A 218 13.47 38.17 -1.61
C ASN A 218 12.33 37.28 -1.10
N GLY A 219 12.07 37.29 0.22
CA GLY A 219 11.04 36.49 0.90
C GLY A 219 11.27 34.99 0.92
N ARG A 220 12.41 34.47 0.44
CA ARG A 220 12.65 33.02 0.28
C ARG A 220 13.37 32.38 1.46
N PHE A 221 14.09 33.16 2.28
CA PHE A 221 14.86 32.66 3.40
C PHE A 221 14.46 33.33 4.70
N VAL A 222 14.54 32.57 5.79
CA VAL A 222 14.38 33.07 7.15
C VAL A 222 15.72 33.60 7.64
N GLU A 223 15.77 34.90 7.94
CA GLU A 223 16.94 35.58 8.50
C GLU A 223 17.01 35.43 10.01
N GLU A 224 15.89 35.62 10.69
CA GLU A 224 15.74 35.42 12.13
C GLU A 224 14.47 34.62 12.42
N ILE A 225 14.48 33.82 13.49
CA ILE A 225 13.35 33.01 13.91
C ILE A 225 13.21 33.04 15.44
N ARG A 226 11.98 33.19 15.93
CA ARG A 226 11.62 33.09 17.34
C ARG A 226 10.49 32.07 17.52
N PHE A 227 10.51 31.38 18.65
CA PHE A 227 9.51 30.38 19.05
C PHE A 227 8.46 30.94 20.02
N GLU A 228 8.55 32.23 20.33
CA GLU A 228 7.66 32.97 21.22
C GLU A 228 7.26 34.27 20.55
N ARG A 229 6.03 34.69 20.81
CA ARG A 229 5.47 35.91 20.23
C ARG A 229 6.25 37.12 20.73
N PRO A 230 6.88 37.91 19.84
CA PRO A 230 7.56 39.15 20.22
C PRO A 230 6.56 40.17 20.79
N SER A 231 7.02 41.03 21.69
CA SER A 231 6.27 42.25 22.07
C SER A 231 6.13 43.18 20.86
N GLU A 232 5.01 43.92 20.77
CA GLU A 232 4.45 44.60 19.58
C GLU A 232 5.29 45.72 18.92
N GLN A 233 6.62 45.64 18.88
CA GLN A 233 7.50 46.71 18.37
C GLN A 233 8.35 46.33 17.14
N ASP A 234 8.21 45.13 16.58
CA ASP A 234 9.01 44.69 15.42
C ASP A 234 8.14 44.06 14.32
N GLU A 235 8.54 44.27 13.05
CA GLU A 235 8.00 43.60 11.85
C GLU A 235 8.37 42.10 11.82
N TRP A 236 7.66 41.28 12.61
CA TRP A 236 7.75 39.82 12.56
C TRP A 236 6.55 39.23 11.82
N GLY A 237 6.80 38.35 10.85
CA GLY A 237 5.76 37.54 10.23
C GLY A 237 5.50 36.28 11.03
N GLU A 238 4.24 35.91 11.25
CA GLU A 238 3.89 34.58 11.75
C GLU A 238 4.17 33.52 10.67
N GLY A 239 4.45 32.29 11.08
CA GLY A 239 4.65 31.15 10.20
C GLY A 239 4.47 29.83 10.94
N ARG A 240 4.45 28.74 10.18
CA ARG A 240 4.32 27.37 10.67
C ARG A 240 5.60 26.59 10.35
N LEU A 241 6.31 26.12 11.37
CA LEU A 241 7.52 25.32 11.16
C LEU A 241 7.16 23.94 10.59
N VAL A 242 7.73 23.59 9.44
CA VAL A 242 7.51 22.31 8.77
C VAL A 242 8.83 21.56 8.63
N ILE A 243 8.98 20.53 9.46
CA ILE A 243 10.12 19.62 9.49
C ILE A 243 9.77 18.40 8.62
N THR A 244 10.65 18.08 7.68
CA THR A 244 10.50 16.92 6.78
C THR A 244 11.63 15.91 7.02
N GLY A 245 11.60 14.72 6.41
CA GLY A 245 12.56 13.64 6.69
C GLY A 245 14.05 14.04 6.76
N ASN A 246 14.79 13.41 7.68
CA ASN A 246 16.20 13.68 7.93
C ASN A 246 17.11 12.96 6.93
N VAL A 247 17.31 13.55 5.74
CA VAL A 247 18.22 12.99 4.73
C VAL A 247 19.65 13.53 4.90
N PRO A 248 20.70 12.73 4.61
CA PRO A 248 22.09 13.17 4.68
C PRO A 248 22.32 14.46 3.89
N GLY A 249 23.06 15.40 4.48
CA GLY A 249 23.38 16.68 3.85
C GLY A 249 22.25 17.73 3.84
N LYS A 250 21.07 17.42 4.39
CA LYS A 250 19.98 18.41 4.50
C LYS A 250 20.31 19.50 5.52
N LYS A 251 20.37 20.75 5.05
CA LYS A 251 20.73 21.92 5.86
C LYS A 251 19.57 22.84 6.24
N LYS A 252 18.39 22.64 5.64
CA LYS A 252 17.26 23.57 5.72
C LYS A 252 15.94 22.83 5.93
N GLU A 253 15.06 23.43 6.71
CA GLU A 253 13.63 23.10 6.84
C GLU A 253 12.78 24.22 6.25
N PHE A 254 11.46 24.14 6.42
CA PHE A 254 10.50 25.06 5.81
C PHE A 254 9.72 25.80 6.88
N VAL A 255 9.33 27.04 6.57
CA VAL A 255 8.34 27.81 7.31
C VAL A 255 7.23 28.17 6.32
N PHE A 256 6.02 27.68 6.57
CA PHE A 256 4.85 28.02 5.76
C PHE A 256 4.24 29.29 6.34
N LEU A 257 4.12 30.33 5.52
CA LEU A 257 3.56 31.61 5.94
C LEU A 257 2.02 31.51 5.91
N PRO A 258 1.31 32.24 6.80
CA PRO A 258 -0.14 32.33 6.73
C PRO A 258 -0.59 32.71 5.31
N PRO A 259 -1.64 32.06 4.78
CA PRO A 259 -2.18 32.43 3.49
C PRO A 259 -2.80 33.83 3.57
N ASP A 260 -2.69 34.60 2.49
CA ASP A 260 -3.40 35.86 2.37
C ASP A 260 -4.92 35.63 2.46
N PRO A 261 -5.73 36.59 2.95
CA PRO A 261 -7.17 36.42 3.10
C PRO A 261 -7.87 35.95 1.81
N ASP A 262 -7.43 36.49 0.67
CA ASP A 262 -7.89 36.24 -0.69
C ASP A 262 -7.07 35.18 -1.45
N ALA A 263 -6.17 34.45 -0.76
CA ALA A 263 -5.39 33.39 -1.38
C ALA A 263 -6.29 32.31 -1.99
N GLU A 264 -5.85 31.79 -3.14
CA GLU A 264 -6.55 30.75 -3.90
C GLU A 264 -6.85 29.52 -3.02
N GLU A 265 -8.08 28.99 -3.16
CA GLU A 265 -8.47 27.70 -2.59
C GLU A 265 -8.63 26.65 -3.68
N ILE A 266 -7.83 25.60 -3.61
CA ILE A 266 -7.85 24.50 -4.57
C ILE A 266 -8.71 23.38 -3.98
N ARG A 267 -9.80 23.03 -4.66
CA ARG A 267 -10.62 21.86 -4.29
C ARG A 267 -9.81 20.57 -4.47
N VAL A 268 -9.76 19.74 -3.44
CA VAL A 268 -9.16 18.40 -3.51
C VAL A 268 -10.25 17.39 -3.82
N ARG A 269 -10.08 16.62 -4.89
CA ARG A 269 -11.01 15.53 -5.24
C ARG A 269 -10.93 14.42 -4.19
N GLU A 270 -12.06 13.81 -3.85
CA GLU A 270 -12.12 12.73 -2.84
C GLU A 270 -11.17 11.59 -3.16
N GLU A 271 -11.08 11.21 -4.44
CA GLU A 271 -10.13 10.21 -4.92
C GLU A 271 -8.68 10.53 -4.49
N LEU A 272 -8.25 11.79 -4.48
CA LEU A 272 -6.89 12.14 -4.05
C LEU A 272 -6.69 11.98 -2.54
N ILE A 273 -7.75 12.15 -1.75
CA ILE A 273 -7.75 11.91 -0.30
C ILE A 273 -7.63 10.41 -0.04
N GLU A 274 -8.48 9.60 -0.68
CA GLU A 274 -8.44 8.13 -0.61
C GLU A 274 -7.06 7.60 -1.01
N ARG A 275 -6.51 8.11 -2.11
CA ARG A 275 -5.17 7.78 -2.61
C ARG A 275 -4.04 8.25 -1.69
N PHE A 276 -4.22 9.34 -0.95
CA PHE A 276 -3.27 9.75 0.08
C PHE A 276 -3.30 8.79 1.27
N HIS A 277 -4.45 8.19 1.57
CA HIS A 277 -4.64 7.22 2.65
C HIS A 277 -4.34 5.77 2.25
N ASP A 278 -4.08 5.46 0.97
CA ASP A 278 -3.71 4.12 0.51
C ASP A 278 -2.49 3.56 1.29
N ASP A 279 -2.53 2.28 1.65
CA ASP A 279 -1.46 1.60 2.40
C ASP A 279 -0.12 1.53 1.64
N ASP A 280 -0.16 1.59 0.29
CA ASP A 280 1.06 1.64 -0.53
C ASP A 280 1.65 3.06 -0.64
N GLN A 281 0.84 4.09 -0.36
CA GLN A 281 1.25 5.48 -0.25
C GLN A 281 1.90 5.74 1.12
N ILE A 282 1.18 5.43 2.20
CA ILE A 282 1.60 5.72 3.57
C ILE A 282 2.82 4.85 3.92
N THR A 283 3.95 5.50 4.13
CA THR A 283 5.17 4.79 4.54
C THR A 283 5.18 4.52 6.05
N GLN A 284 5.87 3.45 6.46
CA GLN A 284 6.22 3.22 7.88
C GLN A 284 6.93 4.40 8.54
N TRP A 285 7.62 5.24 7.75
CA TRP A 285 8.18 6.48 8.27
C TRP A 285 7.09 7.52 8.53
N GLN A 286 6.10 7.67 7.63
CA GLN A 286 4.96 8.58 7.83
C GLN A 286 4.05 8.14 8.97
N GLU A 287 3.82 6.84 9.18
CA GLU A 287 3.08 6.33 10.34
C GLU A 287 3.73 6.82 11.64
N ARG A 288 5.04 6.57 11.79
CA ARG A 288 5.80 7.04 12.96
C ARG A 288 5.93 8.56 13.06
N ALA A 289 6.07 9.26 11.93
CA ALA A 289 6.25 10.70 11.90
C ALA A 289 4.93 11.47 12.13
N PHE A 290 3.78 10.84 11.89
CA PHE A 290 2.45 11.42 12.08
C PHE A 290 1.54 10.45 12.86
N PRO A 291 1.83 10.18 14.14
CA PRO A 291 1.02 9.29 14.96
C PRO A 291 -0.42 9.76 15.08
N LYS A 292 -1.34 8.85 15.38
CA LYS A 292 -2.77 9.09 15.57
C LYS A 292 -3.06 10.28 16.50
N ASP A 293 -2.23 10.41 17.53
CA ASP A 293 -2.42 11.32 18.66
C ASP A 293 -1.51 12.56 18.64
N LYS A 294 -0.97 12.97 17.47
CA LYS A 294 -0.06 14.13 17.35
C LYS A 294 -0.40 15.13 16.24
N PRO A 295 -0.64 16.42 16.52
CA PRO A 295 -0.24 17.12 17.73
C PRO A 295 -1.22 16.93 18.89
N GLU A 296 -2.45 16.50 18.60
CA GLU A 296 -3.53 16.38 19.58
C GLU A 296 -4.04 14.93 19.65
N LEU A 297 -4.51 14.54 20.84
CA LEU A 297 -5.03 13.20 21.11
C LEU A 297 -6.18 12.86 20.16
N GLY A 298 -6.08 11.72 19.50
CA GLY A 298 -7.10 11.20 18.60
C GLY A 298 -7.35 12.04 17.35
N CYS A 299 -6.47 12.97 16.96
CA CYS A 299 -6.74 13.87 15.82
C CYS A 299 -6.83 13.15 14.45
N ARG A 300 -6.41 11.88 14.35
CA ARG A 300 -6.52 11.02 13.17
C ARG A 300 -7.25 9.72 13.48
N ASP A 301 -7.67 9.02 12.42
CA ASP A 301 -8.24 7.67 12.54
C ASP A 301 -7.16 6.62 12.81
N ARG A 302 -6.04 6.70 12.09
CA ARG A 302 -4.84 5.87 12.27
C ARG A 302 -3.55 6.68 12.04
N ASP A 303 -2.42 6.09 12.41
CA ASP A 303 -1.08 6.63 12.14
C ASP A 303 -0.90 6.95 10.65
N GLY A 304 -0.22 8.06 10.34
CA GLY A 304 0.07 8.49 8.97
C GLY A 304 -1.06 9.23 8.24
N MET A 305 -2.33 9.03 8.63
CA MET A 305 -3.50 9.66 7.98
C MET A 305 -3.54 11.18 8.16
N LEU A 306 -4.50 11.83 7.48
CA LEU A 306 -4.78 13.26 7.65
C LEU A 306 -5.55 13.50 8.95
N ARG A 307 -5.46 14.71 9.51
CA ARG A 307 -6.32 15.09 10.64
C ARG A 307 -7.77 15.21 10.20
N ARG A 308 -8.71 14.82 11.07
CA ARG A 308 -10.16 14.93 10.80
C ARG A 308 -10.63 16.38 10.72
N ASP A 309 -10.15 17.20 11.64
CA ASP A 309 -10.55 18.60 11.78
C ASP A 309 -9.34 19.47 12.18
N PRO A 310 -8.42 19.78 11.24
CA PRO A 310 -7.27 20.60 11.54
C PRO A 310 -7.69 22.06 11.83
N PRO A 311 -7.15 22.71 12.89
CA PRO A 311 -7.44 24.11 13.18
C PRO A 311 -6.92 25.01 12.05
N GLU A 312 -7.56 26.18 11.89
CA GLU A 312 -7.15 27.18 10.90
C GLU A 312 -5.65 27.55 11.05
N PRO A 313 -4.90 27.69 9.94
CA PRO A 313 -5.36 27.62 8.54
C PRO A 313 -5.46 26.20 7.95
N GLY A 314 -5.12 25.14 8.71
CA GLY A 314 -5.13 23.74 8.27
C GLY A 314 -3.80 23.00 8.45
N ASP A 315 -3.68 21.82 7.84
CA ASP A 315 -2.45 21.02 7.81
C ASP A 315 -1.48 21.51 6.72
N PRO A 316 -0.20 21.79 7.03
CA PRO A 316 0.79 22.12 6.01
C PRO A 316 0.99 20.97 5.01
N VAL A 317 0.76 21.24 3.74
CA VAL A 317 0.96 20.29 2.63
C VAL A 317 1.76 20.91 1.49
N PHE A 318 2.58 20.07 0.86
CA PHE A 318 3.17 20.36 -0.45
C PHE A 318 2.26 19.77 -1.51
N PHE A 319 2.07 20.46 -2.63
CA PHE A 319 1.25 19.96 -3.72
C PHE A 319 1.86 20.26 -5.08
N LEU A 320 1.44 19.50 -6.09
CA LEU A 320 1.85 19.67 -7.48
C LEU A 320 0.60 19.91 -8.33
N ARG A 321 0.65 20.96 -9.15
CA ARG A 321 -0.32 21.21 -10.21
C ARG A 321 0.31 20.98 -11.58
N GLU A 322 -0.43 20.33 -12.46
CA GLU A 322 -0.09 20.19 -13.87
C GLU A 322 -1.32 20.58 -14.70
N ASN A 323 -1.11 21.43 -15.72
CA ASN A 323 -2.18 21.96 -16.56
C ASN A 323 -3.31 22.64 -15.76
N GLY A 324 -2.95 23.35 -14.68
CA GLY A 324 -3.89 24.04 -13.79
C GLY A 324 -4.68 23.12 -12.85
N GLN A 325 -4.47 21.80 -12.89
CA GLN A 325 -5.18 20.83 -12.06
C GLN A 325 -4.27 20.26 -10.97
N LEU A 326 -4.83 20.02 -9.78
CA LEU A 326 -4.13 19.34 -8.70
C LEU A 326 -3.83 17.89 -9.09
N THR A 327 -2.55 17.59 -9.29
CA THR A 327 -2.07 16.23 -9.59
C THR A 327 -2.07 15.38 -8.32
N PHE A 328 -1.36 15.83 -7.29
CA PHE A 328 -1.26 15.13 -5.99
C PHE A 328 -0.65 16.04 -4.91
N PHE A 329 -0.67 15.60 -3.65
CA PHE A 329 -0.12 16.33 -2.52
C PHE A 329 0.56 15.41 -1.48
N GLY A 330 1.41 15.97 -0.63
CA GLY A 330 2.23 15.22 0.31
C GLY A 330 2.76 16.05 1.48
N ARG A 331 3.34 15.36 2.48
CA ARG A 331 3.89 15.98 3.71
C ARG A 331 5.34 16.46 3.58
N ALA A 332 5.97 16.25 2.43
CA ALA A 332 7.33 16.69 2.14
C ALA A 332 7.44 17.09 0.68
N GLN A 333 8.31 18.05 0.37
CA GLN A 333 8.43 18.61 -0.99
C GLN A 333 8.66 17.56 -2.08
N MET A 334 9.40 16.48 -1.78
CA MET A 334 9.65 15.36 -2.70
C MET A 334 8.76 14.17 -2.35
N PHE A 335 7.43 14.37 -2.41
CA PHE A 335 6.42 13.35 -2.14
C PHE A 335 6.23 12.39 -3.34
N ARG A 336 5.73 11.18 -3.07
CA ARG A 336 5.48 10.17 -4.11
C ARG A 336 4.37 10.62 -5.06
N LEU A 337 4.57 10.41 -6.36
CA LEU A 337 3.56 10.67 -7.38
C LEU A 337 2.88 9.38 -7.80
N PRO A 338 1.57 9.40 -8.11
CA PRO A 338 0.93 8.28 -8.77
C PRO A 338 1.44 8.17 -10.22
N TYR A 339 1.59 6.93 -10.71
CA TYR A 339 1.71 6.67 -12.15
C TYR A 339 0.42 7.08 -12.86
N THR A 340 0.53 7.47 -14.13
CA THR A 340 -0.63 7.86 -14.95
C THR A 340 -1.47 6.66 -15.38
N LYS A 341 -0.82 5.53 -15.65
CA LYS A 341 -1.48 4.25 -15.98
C LYS A 341 -1.55 3.35 -14.76
N ARG A 342 -2.62 2.56 -14.68
CA ARG A 342 -2.76 1.47 -13.71
C ARG A 342 -2.20 0.18 -14.33
N PRO A 343 -1.74 -0.79 -13.51
CA PRO A 343 -1.30 -2.08 -14.03
C PRO A 343 -2.35 -2.77 -14.90
N VAL A 344 -3.64 -2.69 -14.53
CA VAL A 344 -4.74 -3.26 -15.34
C VAL A 344 -4.87 -2.62 -16.73
N ASP A 345 -4.48 -1.34 -16.88
CA ASP A 345 -4.52 -0.65 -18.19
C ASP A 345 -3.44 -1.16 -19.15
N LEU A 346 -2.44 -1.89 -18.64
CA LEU A 346 -1.37 -2.52 -19.42
C LEU A 346 -1.71 -3.95 -19.84
N VAL A 347 -2.84 -4.50 -19.36
CA VAL A 347 -3.32 -5.83 -19.75
C VAL A 347 -4.30 -5.66 -20.92
N PRO A 348 -4.03 -6.32 -22.08
CA PRO A 348 -4.94 -6.29 -23.23
C PRO A 348 -6.37 -6.62 -22.81
N PRO A 349 -7.39 -5.86 -23.27
CA PRO A 349 -8.79 -6.09 -22.88
C PRO A 349 -9.27 -7.52 -23.14
N ASP A 350 -8.83 -8.14 -24.24
CA ASP A 350 -9.22 -9.50 -24.62
C ASP A 350 -8.71 -10.57 -23.64
N LEU A 351 -7.65 -10.28 -22.87
CA LEU A 351 -7.14 -11.20 -21.85
C LEU A 351 -7.87 -11.10 -20.51
N ARG A 352 -8.90 -10.26 -20.41
CA ARG A 352 -9.62 -9.99 -19.15
C ARG A 352 -11.13 -9.82 -19.34
N ARG A 353 -11.67 -10.37 -20.43
CA ARG A 353 -13.11 -10.32 -20.73
C ARG A 353 -13.87 -11.15 -19.70
N PRO A 354 -14.84 -10.57 -18.97
CA PRO A 354 -15.56 -11.32 -17.94
C PRO A 354 -16.41 -12.46 -18.49
N GLU A 355 -16.87 -12.35 -19.74
CA GLU A 355 -17.67 -13.37 -20.41
C GLU A 355 -16.87 -14.58 -20.89
N ASP A 356 -15.56 -14.45 -21.03
CA ASP A 356 -14.68 -15.54 -21.42
C ASP A 356 -14.44 -16.40 -20.16
N ILE A 357 -15.00 -17.62 -20.17
CA ILE A 357 -14.94 -18.55 -19.05
C ILE A 357 -13.80 -19.52 -19.33
N ASP A 358 -12.68 -19.33 -18.64
CA ASP A 358 -11.53 -20.21 -18.75
C ASP A 358 -11.72 -21.52 -17.96
N TYR A 359 -10.77 -22.44 -18.12
CA TYR A 359 -10.82 -23.76 -17.48
C TYR A 359 -10.79 -23.68 -15.94
N ALA A 360 -10.02 -22.75 -15.38
CA ALA A 360 -9.94 -22.57 -13.93
C ALA A 360 -11.26 -22.04 -13.38
N GLU A 361 -11.92 -21.11 -14.06
CA GLU A 361 -13.24 -20.61 -13.70
C GLU A 361 -14.34 -21.67 -13.81
N ALA A 362 -14.33 -22.47 -14.88
CA ALA A 362 -15.28 -23.56 -15.04
C ALA A 362 -15.17 -24.58 -13.90
N LEU A 363 -13.96 -24.81 -13.39
CA LEU A 363 -13.69 -25.77 -12.32
C LEU A 363 -13.93 -25.20 -10.91
N PHE A 364 -13.35 -24.04 -10.62
CA PHE A 364 -13.32 -23.44 -9.28
C PHE A 364 -14.42 -22.41 -9.03
N GLY A 365 -15.16 -22.02 -10.06
CA GLY A 365 -16.22 -21.02 -10.00
C GLY A 365 -15.71 -19.59 -10.09
N PHE A 366 -16.68 -18.68 -10.24
CA PHE A 366 -16.50 -17.24 -10.37
C PHE A 366 -17.72 -16.46 -9.90
N VAL A 367 -17.53 -15.18 -9.59
CA VAL A 367 -18.59 -14.21 -9.31
C VAL A 367 -18.25 -12.93 -10.06
N ARG A 368 -19.13 -12.48 -10.95
CA ARG A 368 -18.95 -11.21 -11.66
C ARG A 368 -19.39 -10.04 -10.79
N THR A 369 -18.57 -9.01 -10.75
CA THR A 369 -18.86 -7.73 -10.11
C THR A 369 -19.95 -6.99 -10.88
N ARG A 370 -20.58 -6.02 -10.22
CA ARG A 370 -21.57 -5.16 -10.87
C ARG A 370 -21.00 -4.42 -12.08
N LYS A 371 -19.76 -3.93 -11.96
CA LYS A 371 -19.04 -3.21 -13.01
C LYS A 371 -18.80 -4.08 -14.24
N GLU A 372 -18.41 -5.34 -14.05
CA GLU A 372 -18.22 -6.28 -15.15
C GLU A 372 -19.53 -6.59 -15.88
N LEU A 373 -20.64 -6.76 -15.14
CA LEU A 373 -21.96 -6.99 -15.74
C LEU A 373 -22.46 -5.76 -16.53
N GLU A 374 -22.20 -4.55 -16.03
CA GLU A 374 -22.53 -3.31 -16.74
C GLU A 374 -21.69 -3.15 -18.01
N ASP A 375 -20.41 -3.49 -17.97
CA ASP A 375 -19.53 -3.50 -19.15
C ASP A 375 -19.99 -4.53 -20.20
N MET A 376 -20.29 -5.76 -19.78
CA MET A 376 -20.83 -6.79 -20.66
C MET A 376 -22.14 -6.34 -21.33
N LYS A 377 -23.02 -5.65 -20.59
CA LYS A 377 -24.26 -5.09 -21.14
C LYS A 377 -23.98 -3.98 -22.15
N LEU A 378 -23.07 -3.06 -21.82
CA LEU A 378 -22.69 -1.96 -22.72
C LEU A 378 -22.11 -2.49 -24.04
N ARG A 379 -21.34 -3.59 -24.00
CA ARG A 379 -20.78 -4.25 -25.18
C ARG A 379 -21.76 -5.18 -25.90
N GLY A 380 -23.01 -5.29 -25.44
CA GLY A 380 -24.05 -6.12 -26.06
C GLY A 380 -23.87 -7.62 -25.85
N VAL A 381 -22.99 -8.06 -24.94
CA VAL A 381 -22.79 -9.48 -24.59
C VAL A 381 -24.01 -10.04 -23.88
N ILE A 382 -24.68 -9.20 -23.08
CA ILE A 382 -25.94 -9.49 -22.41
C ILE A 382 -26.94 -8.35 -22.67
N SER A 383 -28.22 -8.67 -22.83
CA SER A 383 -29.29 -7.69 -23.02
C SER A 383 -29.63 -6.95 -21.71
N GLU A 384 -29.59 -7.67 -20.60
CA GLU A 384 -29.89 -7.17 -19.26
C GLU A 384 -29.00 -7.86 -18.23
N ILE A 385 -28.94 -7.29 -17.03
CA ILE A 385 -28.10 -7.84 -15.96
C ILE A 385 -28.77 -9.10 -15.42
N PRO A 386 -28.11 -10.27 -15.50
CA PRO A 386 -28.75 -11.53 -15.13
C PRO A 386 -29.15 -11.56 -13.65
N PRO A 387 -30.27 -12.22 -13.32
CA PRO A 387 -30.73 -12.35 -11.95
C PRO A 387 -29.78 -13.24 -11.12
N GLN A 388 -30.04 -13.29 -9.82
CA GLN A 388 -29.37 -14.26 -8.95
C GLN A 388 -29.73 -15.69 -9.39
N GLY A 389 -28.75 -16.60 -9.36
CA GLY A 389 -28.90 -17.99 -9.83
C GLY A 389 -28.57 -18.20 -11.31
N ASP A 390 -28.42 -17.12 -12.09
CA ASP A 390 -27.99 -17.23 -13.48
C ASP A 390 -26.47 -17.43 -13.60
N LYS A 391 -26.03 -18.44 -14.37
CA LYS A 391 -24.60 -18.76 -14.59
C LYS A 391 -23.82 -17.60 -15.25
N ARG A 392 -24.51 -16.74 -15.99
CA ARG A 392 -23.92 -15.52 -16.57
C ARG A 392 -23.62 -14.47 -15.50
N ARG A 393 -24.09 -14.61 -14.27
CA ARG A 393 -23.73 -13.75 -13.13
C ARG A 393 -22.66 -14.37 -12.24
N ALA A 394 -22.85 -15.63 -11.86
CA ALA A 394 -21.94 -16.34 -10.98
C ALA A 394 -22.08 -17.85 -11.18
N TYR A 395 -21.02 -18.59 -10.89
CA TYR A 395 -21.00 -20.04 -10.97
C TYR A 395 -20.25 -20.63 -9.78
N ALA A 396 -20.89 -21.58 -9.09
CA ALA A 396 -20.26 -22.30 -7.99
C ALA A 396 -19.24 -23.31 -8.53
N GLY A 397 -18.06 -23.38 -7.90
CA GLY A 397 -17.05 -24.38 -8.25
C GLY A 397 -17.57 -25.81 -8.07
N ARG A 398 -16.96 -26.75 -8.80
CA ARG A 398 -17.30 -28.19 -8.77
C ARG A 398 -16.28 -29.04 -8.04
N VAL A 399 -15.18 -28.45 -7.63
CA VAL A 399 -14.11 -29.14 -6.91
C VAL A 399 -14.07 -28.70 -5.46
N PHE A 400 -13.92 -29.69 -4.59
CA PHE A 400 -13.66 -29.52 -3.18
C PHE A 400 -12.27 -30.08 -2.90
N VAL A 401 -11.49 -29.35 -2.12
CA VAL A 401 -10.14 -29.74 -1.70
C VAL A 401 -10.14 -29.74 -0.19
N THR A 402 -9.90 -30.90 0.40
CA THR A 402 -9.79 -31.07 1.86
C THR A 402 -8.38 -30.76 2.33
N ASP A 403 -8.21 -30.58 3.64
CA ASP A 403 -6.89 -30.43 4.23
C ASP A 403 -6.06 -31.70 4.01
N ALA A 404 -4.77 -31.54 3.67
CA ALA A 404 -3.84 -32.66 3.70
C ALA A 404 -3.38 -32.87 5.15
N MET A 405 -3.67 -34.06 5.66
CA MET A 405 -3.31 -34.48 7.01
C MET A 405 -2.04 -35.34 6.96
N LEU A 406 -1.37 -35.45 8.10
CA LEU A 406 -0.28 -36.41 8.27
C LEU A 406 -0.82 -37.83 8.08
N GLU A 407 -0.02 -38.70 7.47
CA GLU A 407 -0.35 -40.12 7.38
C GLU A 407 -0.26 -40.76 8.78
N GLU A 408 -1.09 -41.78 9.01
CA GLU A 408 -1.15 -42.48 10.29
C GLU A 408 0.23 -43.05 10.66
N GLY A 409 0.65 -42.85 11.92
CA GLY A 409 1.93 -43.34 12.43
C GLY A 409 3.15 -42.48 12.09
N GLN A 410 3.00 -41.35 11.37
CA GLN A 410 4.10 -40.41 11.20
C GLN A 410 4.45 -39.72 12.52
N THR A 411 5.71 -39.85 12.96
CA THR A 411 6.22 -39.24 14.20
C THR A 411 7.39 -38.27 13.97
N ASP A 412 8.04 -38.33 12.80
CA ASP A 412 9.25 -37.55 12.47
C ASP A 412 8.98 -36.63 11.26
N TYR A 413 8.19 -35.58 11.47
CA TYR A 413 7.81 -34.60 10.44
C TYR A 413 8.29 -33.18 10.77
N TRP A 414 8.95 -32.99 11.91
CA TRP A 414 9.56 -31.72 12.29
C TRP A 414 11.00 -31.66 11.79
N LEU A 415 11.38 -30.54 11.19
CA LEU A 415 12.77 -30.34 10.73
C LEU A 415 13.75 -30.23 11.91
N SER A 416 13.29 -29.73 13.06
CA SER A 416 14.09 -29.53 14.27
C SER A 416 13.21 -29.51 15.51
N ASP A 417 13.78 -29.90 16.66
CA ASP A 417 13.10 -29.85 17.97
C ASP A 417 12.80 -28.41 18.41
N GLU A 418 13.69 -27.47 18.06
CA GLU A 418 13.53 -26.05 18.36
C GLU A 418 12.88 -25.30 17.19
N PRO A 419 11.92 -24.39 17.45
CA PRO A 419 11.26 -23.63 16.40
C PRO A 419 12.22 -22.72 15.63
N ILE A 420 12.25 -22.88 14.31
CA ILE A 420 12.93 -21.95 13.41
C ILE A 420 11.97 -20.81 13.06
N THR A 421 12.34 -19.57 13.39
CA THR A 421 11.57 -18.38 12.98
C THR A 421 12.19 -17.76 11.73
N PRO A 422 11.75 -18.12 10.51
CA PRO A 422 12.31 -17.56 9.30
C PRO A 422 12.06 -16.05 9.26
N LYS A 423 13.07 -15.28 8.85
CA LYS A 423 12.84 -13.89 8.46
C LYS A 423 12.03 -13.90 7.17
N ILE A 424 10.72 -13.69 7.28
CA ILE A 424 9.84 -13.66 6.11
C ILE A 424 10.27 -12.48 5.25
N LEU A 425 10.86 -12.78 4.09
CA LEU A 425 11.03 -11.80 3.04
C LEU A 425 9.62 -11.47 2.54
N ALA A 426 9.16 -10.25 2.79
CA ALA A 426 7.87 -9.81 2.27
C ALA A 426 7.85 -9.99 0.75
N THR A 427 6.68 -10.34 0.20
CA THR A 427 6.41 -10.23 -1.24
C THR A 427 6.97 -8.90 -1.73
N PRO A 428 7.69 -8.86 -2.87
CA PRO A 428 8.24 -7.61 -3.37
C PRO A 428 7.12 -6.59 -3.41
N LYS A 429 7.30 -5.46 -2.71
CA LYS A 429 6.30 -4.39 -2.73
C LYS A 429 6.00 -4.08 -4.19
N PRO A 430 4.74 -3.83 -4.59
CA PRO A 430 4.42 -3.50 -5.98
C PRO A 430 5.25 -2.35 -6.54
N THR A 431 5.80 -1.49 -5.68
CA THR A 431 6.71 -0.37 -6.02
C THR A 431 8.19 -0.76 -6.20
N ALA A 432 8.58 -1.97 -5.81
CA ALA A 432 9.94 -2.50 -5.91
C ALA A 432 10.30 -2.97 -7.34
N PHE A 433 9.34 -3.03 -8.27
CA PHE A 433 9.57 -3.37 -9.68
C PHE A 433 10.65 -2.51 -10.35
N GLN A 434 10.85 -1.26 -9.88
CA GLN A 434 11.93 -0.37 -10.34
C GLN A 434 13.34 -0.96 -10.11
N HIS A 435 13.48 -1.94 -9.23
CA HIS A 435 14.75 -2.64 -9.00
C HIS A 435 14.98 -3.80 -9.98
N TYR A 436 13.93 -4.26 -10.66
CA TYR A 436 13.96 -5.44 -11.52
C TYR A 436 13.75 -5.09 -13.00
N LEU A 437 13.12 -3.95 -13.30
CA LEU A 437 12.79 -3.51 -14.65
C LEU A 437 13.35 -2.12 -14.94
N THR A 438 14.07 -2.00 -16.05
CA THR A 438 14.46 -0.72 -16.63
C THR A 438 13.27 -0.08 -17.34
N GLN A 439 12.84 1.07 -16.85
CA GLN A 439 11.76 1.86 -17.47
C GLN A 439 12.39 2.93 -18.37
N GLN A 440 12.47 2.68 -19.67
CA GLN A 440 13.01 3.65 -20.62
C GLN A 440 12.03 4.81 -20.88
N GLU A 441 10.73 4.54 -20.78
CA GLU A 441 9.62 5.49 -20.99
C GLU A 441 8.70 5.55 -19.76
N PRO A 442 9.13 6.26 -18.70
CA PRO A 442 8.41 6.37 -17.42
C PRO A 442 7.24 7.34 -17.42
#